data_AF-A0A7V8Z3K1-F1
#
_entry.id   AF-A0A7V8Z3K1-F1
#
_cell.length_a   1.000
_cell.length_b   1.000
_cell.length_c   1.000
_cell.angle_alpha   90.00
_cell.angle_beta   90.00
_cell.angle_gamma   90.00
#
_symmetry.space_group_name_H-M   'P 1'
#
loop_
_entity.id
_entity.type
_entity.pdbx_description
1 polymer ?
#
loop_
_entity_poly.entity_id
_entity_poly.type
_entity_poly.pdbx_seq_one_letter_code
_entity_poly.pdbx_strand_id
1 'polypeptide(L)'
;MQFPKRFWPGLEDGSVTVAVRRWRRPSVRADGTMQSKGGLLGIDSVDIVAAGDVTEEDARNAGYADRAELMAALARFTEGDLYRIRFHRIGEDPRAALRRDADLFADDVVAITDRLDRLDRASSHGPWTRQALDLIERHPERRAPDLAEMVGRETLPFKVDIRKLKALGLTESLTVGYRLSPRGMAYLAAAKGQRGRPVVGNRIAEPKLPLLESGQPDLADEADEALGGFGEP
;
A
#
# COMPACT_ATOMS: atom_id res chain seq x y z
N MET A 1 -2.41 -5.29 8.29
CA MET A 1 -3.23 -6.52 8.28
C MET A 1 -3.53 -6.98 6.86
N GLN A 2 -3.54 -8.29 6.59
CA GLN A 2 -3.94 -8.87 5.28
C GLN A 2 -5.22 -9.72 5.41
N PHE A 3 -5.99 -9.81 4.32
CA PHE A 3 -7.20 -10.62 4.23
C PHE A 3 -7.09 -11.67 3.12
N PRO A 4 -7.46 -12.93 3.39
CA PRO A 4 -7.63 -13.96 2.36
C PRO A 4 -8.53 -13.51 1.21
N LYS A 5 -8.23 -13.98 -0.01
CA LYS A 5 -8.96 -13.60 -1.24
C LYS A 5 -10.48 -13.79 -1.15
N ARG A 6 -10.94 -14.82 -0.42
CA ARG A 6 -12.36 -15.10 -0.22
C ARG A 6 -13.13 -13.97 0.45
N PHE A 7 -12.46 -13.10 1.20
CA PHE A 7 -13.11 -11.97 1.89
C PHE A 7 -13.06 -10.66 1.10
N TRP A 8 -12.34 -10.59 -0.03
CA TRP A 8 -12.21 -9.34 -0.78
C TRP A 8 -13.57 -8.79 -1.26
N PRO A 9 -14.49 -9.61 -1.81
CA PRO A 9 -15.81 -9.09 -2.20
C PRO A 9 -16.56 -8.45 -1.04
N GLY A 10 -16.52 -9.08 0.15
CA GLY A 10 -17.16 -8.55 1.35
C GLY A 10 -16.50 -7.27 1.90
N LEU A 11 -15.20 -7.08 1.65
CA LEU A 11 -14.51 -5.82 1.94
C LEU A 11 -14.87 -4.73 0.92
N GLU A 12 -15.08 -5.11 -0.34
CA GLU A 12 -15.46 -4.19 -1.43
C GLU A 12 -16.88 -3.66 -1.29
N ASP A 13 -17.83 -4.54 -0.93
CA ASP A 13 -19.24 -4.17 -0.72
C ASP A 13 -19.53 -3.63 0.70
N GLY A 14 -18.59 -3.79 1.64
CA GLY A 14 -18.70 -3.32 3.02
C GLY A 14 -19.48 -4.25 3.96
N SER A 15 -19.80 -5.47 3.54
CA SER A 15 -20.44 -6.49 4.40
C SER A 15 -19.48 -7.07 5.45
N VAL A 16 -18.17 -7.10 5.17
CA VAL A 16 -17.14 -7.47 6.13
C VAL A 16 -16.65 -6.22 6.84
N THR A 17 -16.93 -6.11 8.13
CA THR A 17 -16.69 -4.94 8.99
C THR A 17 -15.91 -5.26 10.26
N VAL A 18 -15.65 -6.54 10.52
CA VAL A 18 -14.90 -7.00 11.68
C VAL A 18 -13.72 -7.85 11.25
N ALA A 19 -12.61 -7.75 11.96
CA ALA A 19 -11.55 -8.73 11.91
C ALA A 19 -11.17 -9.13 13.34
N VAL A 20 -11.10 -10.43 13.59
CA VAL A 20 -10.48 -10.94 14.81
C VAL A 20 -9.09 -11.46 14.45
N ARG A 21 -8.06 -11.05 15.20
CA ARG A 21 -6.66 -11.38 14.93
C ARG A 21 -5.92 -11.67 16.21
N ARG A 22 -5.00 -12.63 16.17
CA ARG A 22 -4.04 -12.84 17.24
C ARG A 22 -2.71 -12.16 16.91
N TRP A 23 -2.26 -11.25 17.75
CA TRP A 23 -1.05 -10.45 17.52
C TRP A 23 -0.26 -10.20 18.80
N ARG A 24 1.08 -10.20 18.71
CA ARG A 24 1.94 -9.70 19.79
C ARG A 24 1.83 -8.18 19.95
N ARG A 25 1.65 -7.46 18.83
CA ARG A 25 1.37 -6.02 18.78
C ARG A 25 0.41 -5.71 17.64
N PRO A 26 -0.55 -4.78 17.83
CA PRO A 26 -1.51 -4.46 16.79
C PRO A 26 -0.83 -3.80 15.58
N SER A 27 -1.15 -4.28 14.38
CA SER A 27 -0.63 -3.72 13.12
C SER A 27 -1.39 -2.48 12.63
N VAL A 28 -2.43 -2.07 13.35
CA VAL A 28 -3.29 -0.93 13.05
C VAL A 28 -3.69 -0.22 14.34
N ARG A 29 -4.18 1.01 14.22
CA ARG A 29 -4.64 1.83 15.34
C ARG A 29 -6.07 2.30 15.07
N ALA A 30 -6.87 2.48 16.13
CA ALA A 30 -8.16 3.15 16.06
C ALA A 30 -8.00 4.56 15.47
N ASP A 31 -9.04 5.04 14.80
CA ASP A 31 -9.09 6.28 14.02
C ASP A 31 -8.08 6.35 12.86
N GLY A 32 -7.36 5.25 12.61
CA GLY A 32 -6.43 5.10 11.50
C GLY A 32 -7.12 4.70 10.21
N THR A 33 -6.37 4.72 9.11
CA THR A 33 -6.81 4.10 7.86
C THR A 33 -5.88 2.97 7.45
N MET A 34 -6.41 2.02 6.70
CA MET A 34 -5.64 0.90 6.18
C MET A 34 -6.05 0.55 4.77
N GLN A 35 -5.05 0.25 3.95
CA GLN A 35 -5.27 -0.27 2.61
C GLN A 35 -5.58 -1.75 2.64
N SER A 36 -6.61 -2.15 1.91
CA SER A 36 -6.95 -3.54 1.67
C SER A 36 -7.18 -3.79 0.19
N LYS A 37 -7.31 -5.07 -0.18
CA LYS A 37 -7.69 -5.43 -1.55
C LYS A 37 -9.12 -5.03 -1.91
N GLY A 38 -9.97 -4.75 -0.91
CA GLY A 38 -11.33 -4.23 -1.11
C GLY A 38 -11.46 -2.70 -1.03
N GLY A 39 -10.34 -1.97 -0.98
CA GLY A 39 -10.31 -0.52 -0.89
C GLY A 39 -9.73 0.00 0.42
N LEU A 40 -9.94 1.29 0.66
CA LEU A 40 -9.50 1.97 1.88
C LEU A 40 -10.50 1.71 3.00
N LEU A 41 -9.99 1.26 4.14
CA LEU A 41 -10.76 1.00 5.36
C LEU A 41 -10.43 2.04 6.42
N GLY A 42 -11.45 2.54 7.11
CA GLY A 42 -11.32 3.32 8.34
C GLY A 42 -11.40 2.41 9.55
N ILE A 43 -10.47 2.54 10.48
CA ILE A 43 -10.39 1.66 11.66
C ILE A 43 -11.14 2.32 12.80
N ASP A 44 -12.28 1.74 13.16
CA ASP A 44 -13.18 2.29 14.18
C ASP A 44 -12.68 1.96 15.58
N SER A 45 -12.25 0.71 15.81
CA SER A 45 -11.71 0.30 17.11
C SER A 45 -10.71 -0.86 16.98
N VAL A 46 -9.83 -0.97 17.98
CA VAL A 46 -8.87 -2.07 18.12
C VAL A 46 -8.86 -2.46 19.60
N ASP A 47 -9.63 -3.49 19.93
CA ASP A 47 -9.89 -3.90 21.31
C ASP A 47 -9.28 -5.26 21.60
N ILE A 48 -8.60 -5.42 22.74
CA ILE A 48 -8.21 -6.74 23.25
C ILE A 48 -9.47 -7.44 23.79
N VAL A 49 -9.69 -8.69 23.40
CA VAL A 49 -10.86 -9.49 23.77
C VAL A 49 -10.46 -10.88 24.25
N ALA A 50 -11.21 -11.48 25.18
CA ALA A 50 -11.02 -12.90 25.47
C ALA A 50 -11.65 -13.75 24.36
N ALA A 51 -11.18 -14.99 24.20
CA ALA A 51 -11.76 -15.93 23.22
C ALA A 51 -13.26 -16.19 23.46
N GLY A 52 -13.71 -16.11 24.72
CA GLY A 52 -15.13 -16.24 25.08
C GLY A 52 -15.99 -15.06 24.64
N ASP A 53 -15.39 -13.88 24.48
CA ASP A 53 -16.11 -12.64 24.15
C ASP A 53 -16.30 -12.45 22.63
N VAL A 54 -15.67 -13.30 21.82
CA VAL A 54 -15.89 -13.34 20.37
C VAL A 54 -17.24 -13.97 20.11
N THR A 55 -18.13 -13.21 19.47
CA THR A 55 -19.53 -13.61 19.23
C THR A 55 -19.73 -14.25 17.85
N GLU A 56 -20.90 -14.88 17.64
CA GLU A 56 -21.34 -15.31 16.30
C GLU A 56 -21.51 -14.14 15.33
N GLU A 57 -21.88 -12.97 15.85
CA GLU A 57 -22.00 -11.76 15.05
C GLU A 57 -20.62 -11.25 14.60
N ASP A 58 -19.62 -11.27 15.48
CA ASP A 58 -18.23 -10.94 15.11
C ASP A 58 -17.73 -11.88 14.00
N ALA A 59 -18.09 -13.17 14.04
CA ALA A 59 -17.71 -14.13 13.02
C ALA A 59 -18.36 -13.85 11.66
N ARG A 60 -19.68 -13.62 11.65
CA ARG A 60 -20.43 -13.27 10.43
C ARG A 60 -19.93 -11.95 9.83
N ASN A 61 -19.73 -10.93 10.64
CA ASN A 61 -19.20 -9.62 10.20
C ASN A 61 -17.71 -9.70 9.80
N ALA A 62 -17.01 -10.78 10.15
CA ALA A 62 -15.67 -11.09 9.64
C ALA A 62 -15.67 -11.95 8.37
N GLY A 63 -16.86 -12.27 7.84
CA GLY A 63 -17.06 -13.07 6.63
C GLY A 63 -16.99 -14.59 6.84
N TYR A 64 -16.95 -15.06 8.08
CA TYR A 64 -16.97 -16.48 8.41
C TYR A 64 -18.42 -16.98 8.53
N ALA A 65 -18.64 -18.28 8.33
CA ALA A 65 -19.96 -18.88 8.47
C ALA A 65 -20.45 -18.82 9.93
N ASP A 66 -19.56 -19.11 10.88
CA ASP A 66 -19.84 -19.16 12.30
C ASP A 66 -18.57 -18.91 13.15
N ARG A 67 -18.77 -18.80 14.46
CA ARG A 67 -17.69 -18.62 15.45
C ARG A 67 -16.70 -19.78 15.44
N ALA A 68 -17.14 -21.01 15.19
CA ALA A 68 -16.25 -22.17 15.20
C ALA A 68 -15.23 -22.09 14.05
N GLU A 69 -15.67 -21.70 12.84
CA GLU A 69 -14.81 -21.48 11.69
C GLU A 69 -13.79 -20.35 11.95
N LEU A 70 -14.25 -19.23 12.54
CA LEU A 70 -13.37 -18.12 12.89
C LEU A 70 -12.28 -18.55 13.89
N MET A 71 -12.68 -19.23 14.97
CA MET A 71 -11.75 -19.67 16.01
C MET A 71 -10.78 -20.74 15.50
N ALA A 72 -11.23 -21.66 14.64
CA ALA A 72 -10.36 -22.63 13.97
C ALA A 72 -9.32 -21.93 13.08
N ALA A 73 -9.73 -20.89 12.34
CA ALA A 73 -8.80 -20.09 11.52
C ALA A 73 -7.78 -19.29 12.35
N LEU A 74 -8.07 -19.03 13.64
CA LEU A 74 -7.19 -18.35 14.58
C LEU A 74 -6.26 -19.33 15.34
N ALA A 75 -6.65 -20.59 15.48
CA ALA A 75 -5.89 -21.60 16.24
C ALA A 75 -4.47 -21.83 15.72
N ARG A 76 -4.22 -21.56 14.43
CA ARG A 76 -2.86 -21.61 13.83
C ARG A 76 -1.90 -20.54 14.36
N PHE A 77 -2.40 -19.52 15.05
CA PHE A 77 -1.60 -18.49 15.69
C PHE A 77 -1.58 -18.73 17.19
N THR A 78 -0.42 -19.09 17.73
CA THR A 78 -0.27 -19.52 19.13
C THR A 78 0.14 -18.41 20.07
N GLU A 79 0.62 -17.27 19.56
CA GLU A 79 1.24 -16.22 20.36
C GLU A 79 0.52 -14.88 20.24
N GLY A 80 0.52 -14.13 21.34
CA GLY A 80 -0.05 -12.79 21.42
C GLY A 80 -1.52 -12.75 21.82
N ASP A 81 -2.02 -11.53 22.01
CA ASP A 81 -3.38 -11.26 22.44
C ASP A 81 -4.36 -11.35 21.28
N LEU A 82 -5.62 -11.60 21.62
CA LEU A 82 -6.70 -11.61 20.65
C LEU A 82 -7.29 -10.21 20.55
N TYR A 83 -7.27 -9.64 19.35
CA TYR A 83 -7.80 -8.34 19.04
C TYR A 83 -9.08 -8.48 18.21
N ARG A 84 -10.12 -7.72 18.57
CA ARG A 84 -11.26 -7.42 17.72
C ARG A 84 -11.06 -6.04 17.12
N ILE A 85 -11.04 -5.99 15.80
CA ILE A 85 -10.89 -4.77 15.01
C ILE A 85 -12.21 -4.50 14.32
N ARG A 86 -12.83 -3.36 14.59
CA ARG A 86 -14.00 -2.86 13.86
C ARG A 86 -13.54 -1.85 12.82
N PHE A 87 -14.09 -1.93 11.63
CA PHE A 87 -13.77 -1.03 10.53
C PHE A 87 -14.92 -0.90 9.56
N HIS A 88 -14.90 0.18 8.79
CA HIS A 88 -15.82 0.40 7.69
C HIS A 88 -15.06 0.74 6.41
N ARG A 89 -15.70 0.50 5.26
CA ARG A 89 -15.16 0.91 3.97
C ARG A 89 -15.33 2.41 3.79
N ILE A 90 -14.23 3.12 3.54
CA ILE A 90 -14.22 4.54 3.21
C ILE A 90 -14.42 4.74 1.69
N GLY A 91 -13.82 3.88 0.87
CA GLY A 91 -13.91 4.00 -0.59
C GLY A 91 -12.84 3.21 -1.34
N GLU A 92 -12.63 3.57 -2.62
CA GLU A 92 -11.50 3.05 -3.40
C GLU A 92 -10.16 3.45 -2.77
N ASP A 93 -9.14 2.63 -2.96
CA ASP A 93 -7.76 2.99 -2.60
C ASP A 93 -7.37 4.30 -3.33
N PRO A 94 -7.05 5.39 -2.62
CA PRO A 94 -6.64 6.66 -3.24
C PRO A 94 -5.46 6.49 -4.21
N ARG A 95 -4.60 5.48 -4.00
CA ARG A 95 -3.49 5.16 -4.92
C ARG A 95 -3.97 4.60 -6.25
N ALA A 96 -5.13 3.95 -6.31
CA ALA A 96 -5.71 3.48 -7.56
C ALA A 96 -6.20 4.64 -8.41
N ALA A 97 -6.89 5.62 -7.80
CA ALA A 97 -7.29 6.85 -8.48
C ALA A 97 -6.07 7.66 -8.96
N LEU A 98 -5.06 7.85 -8.09
CA LEU A 98 -3.83 8.56 -8.45
C LEU A 98 -3.12 7.90 -9.64
N ARG A 99 -2.99 6.57 -9.68
CA ARG A 99 -2.31 5.87 -10.78
C ARG A 99 -2.94 6.12 -12.14
N ARG A 100 -4.27 6.25 -12.19
CA ARG A 100 -5.03 6.49 -13.43
C ARG A 100 -4.94 7.95 -13.90
N ASP A 101 -4.68 8.89 -12.98
CA ASP A 101 -4.61 10.32 -13.25
C ASP A 101 -3.32 10.68 -14.03
N ALA A 102 -3.44 10.66 -15.36
CA ALA A 102 -2.39 11.04 -16.30
C ALA A 102 -2.41 12.54 -16.69
N ASP A 103 -3.47 13.27 -16.32
CA ASP A 103 -3.66 14.67 -16.67
C ASP A 103 -2.89 15.59 -15.69
N LEU A 104 -1.56 15.50 -15.75
CA LEU A 104 -0.67 16.27 -14.89
C LEU A 104 -0.49 17.69 -15.39
N PHE A 105 -0.78 18.65 -14.51
CA PHE A 105 -0.46 20.06 -14.73
C PHE A 105 0.93 20.39 -14.15
N ALA A 106 1.43 21.59 -14.45
CA ALA A 106 2.76 22.03 -13.99
C ALA A 106 2.96 21.85 -12.48
N ASP A 107 2.00 22.29 -11.67
CA ASP A 107 2.05 22.16 -10.21
C ASP A 107 2.07 20.69 -9.75
N ASP A 108 1.36 19.80 -10.46
CA ASP A 108 1.34 18.38 -10.14
C ASP A 108 2.72 17.75 -10.42
N VAL A 109 3.39 18.15 -11.51
CA VAL A 109 4.76 17.71 -11.85
C VAL A 109 5.77 18.23 -10.83
N VAL A 110 5.65 19.49 -10.39
CA VAL A 110 6.50 20.08 -9.33
C VAL A 110 6.30 19.32 -8.01
N ALA A 111 5.05 19.10 -7.59
CA ALA A 111 4.75 18.40 -6.36
C ALA A 111 5.24 16.93 -6.35
N ILE A 112 5.16 16.23 -7.49
CA ILE A 112 5.74 14.89 -7.62
C ILE A 112 7.27 14.98 -7.53
N THR A 113 7.89 15.93 -8.25
CA THR A 113 9.35 16.16 -8.22
C THR A 113 9.84 16.39 -6.79
N ASP A 114 9.20 17.28 -6.04
CA ASP A 114 9.59 17.57 -4.65
C ASP A 114 9.51 16.35 -3.73
N ARG A 115 8.52 15.48 -3.95
CA ARG A 115 8.38 14.22 -3.21
C ARG A 115 9.50 13.24 -3.58
N LEU A 116 9.82 13.11 -4.86
CA LEU A 116 10.93 12.26 -5.30
C LEU A 116 12.29 12.76 -4.80
N ASP A 117 12.53 14.07 -4.88
CA ASP A 117 13.77 14.68 -4.39
C ASP A 117 13.93 14.51 -2.87
N ARG A 118 12.83 14.53 -2.10
CA ARG A 118 12.86 14.18 -0.67
C ARG A 118 13.26 12.73 -0.43
N LEU A 119 12.73 11.79 -1.21
CA LEU A 119 13.09 10.37 -1.11
C LEU A 119 14.56 10.14 -1.47
N ASP A 120 15.07 10.85 -2.48
CA ASP A 120 16.46 10.79 -2.89
C ASP A 120 17.39 11.37 -1.82
N ARG A 121 17.04 12.52 -1.21
CA ARG A 121 17.82 13.12 -0.11
C ARG A 121 17.84 12.24 1.15
N ALA A 122 16.77 11.50 1.42
CA ALA A 122 16.68 10.62 2.58
C ALA A 122 17.39 9.27 2.38
N SER A 123 17.88 8.98 1.17
CA SER A 123 18.53 7.71 0.87
C SER A 123 19.99 7.69 1.30
N SER A 124 20.42 6.57 1.89
CA SER A 124 21.83 6.28 2.21
C SER A 124 22.68 5.87 1.01
N HIS A 125 22.07 5.58 -0.14
CA HIS A 125 22.74 5.09 -1.35
C HIS A 125 22.61 6.07 -2.52
N GLY A 126 22.33 7.34 -2.22
CA GLY A 126 22.19 8.42 -3.19
C GLY A 126 20.86 8.42 -3.95
N PRO A 127 20.70 9.35 -4.91
CA PRO A 127 19.48 9.50 -5.69
C PRO A 127 19.17 8.24 -6.50
N TRP A 128 17.93 7.77 -6.43
CA TRP A 128 17.50 6.50 -7.02
C TRP A 128 16.15 6.61 -7.75
N THR A 129 15.30 7.58 -7.41
CA THR A 129 13.91 7.61 -7.88
C THR A 129 13.78 7.69 -9.39
N ARG A 130 14.51 8.62 -10.03
CA ARG A 130 14.48 8.80 -11.50
C ARG A 130 15.09 7.60 -12.21
N GLN A 131 16.21 7.06 -11.71
CA GLN A 131 16.85 5.87 -12.26
C GLN A 131 15.89 4.66 -12.22
N ALA A 132 15.17 4.48 -11.12
CA ALA A 132 14.19 3.40 -10.96
C ALA A 132 12.99 3.56 -11.91
N LEU A 133 12.47 4.79 -12.08
CA LEU A 133 11.39 5.06 -13.04
C LEU A 133 11.83 4.76 -14.48
N ASP A 134 13.00 5.25 -14.90
CA ASP A 134 13.54 4.97 -16.24
C ASP A 134 13.85 3.48 -16.44
N LEU A 135 14.32 2.78 -15.39
CA LEU A 135 14.60 1.34 -15.43
C LEU A 135 13.31 0.52 -15.64
N ILE A 136 12.24 0.87 -14.92
CA ILE A 136 10.93 0.21 -15.06
C ILE A 136 10.30 0.52 -16.42
N GLU A 137 10.44 1.74 -16.93
CA GLU A 137 9.99 2.11 -18.29
C GLU A 137 10.65 1.23 -19.35
N ARG A 138 11.97 1.01 -19.23
CA ARG A 138 12.76 0.23 -20.20
C ARG A 138 12.58 -1.28 -20.09
N HIS A 139 12.16 -1.78 -18.92
CA HIS A 139 12.05 -3.20 -18.63
C HIS A 139 10.73 -3.54 -17.93
N PRO A 140 9.57 -3.29 -18.56
CA PRO A 140 8.28 -3.59 -17.96
C PRO A 140 8.15 -5.10 -17.72
N GLU A 141 7.45 -5.45 -16.64
CA GLU A 141 7.13 -6.83 -16.24
C GLU A 141 8.35 -7.70 -15.88
N ARG A 142 9.56 -7.12 -15.85
CA ARG A 142 10.77 -7.82 -15.41
C ARG A 142 10.76 -8.04 -13.90
N ARG A 143 11.24 -9.20 -13.47
CA ARG A 143 11.26 -9.59 -12.05
C ARG A 143 12.13 -8.63 -11.23
N ALA A 144 11.73 -8.43 -9.98
CA ALA A 144 12.43 -7.53 -9.07
C ALA A 144 13.90 -7.88 -8.83
N PRO A 145 14.31 -9.17 -8.68
CA PRO A 145 15.72 -9.52 -8.52
C PRO A 145 16.56 -9.09 -9.74
N ASP A 146 16.09 -9.39 -10.95
CA ASP A 146 16.79 -9.05 -12.19
C ASP A 146 16.93 -7.52 -12.35
N LEU A 147 15.91 -6.74 -12.00
CA LEU A 147 15.98 -5.28 -12.01
C LEU A 147 16.96 -4.74 -10.96
N ALA A 148 16.98 -5.32 -9.76
CA ALA A 148 17.89 -4.92 -8.70
C ALA A 148 19.35 -5.22 -9.08
N GLU A 149 19.61 -6.39 -9.68
CA GLU A 149 20.91 -6.80 -10.20
C GLU A 149 21.43 -5.80 -11.26
N MET A 150 20.57 -5.35 -12.18
CA MET A 150 20.93 -4.37 -13.22
C MET A 150 21.42 -3.02 -12.67
N VAL A 151 21.08 -2.69 -11.42
CA VAL A 151 21.54 -1.47 -10.75
C VAL A 151 22.46 -1.77 -9.56
N GLY A 152 22.96 -3.01 -9.45
CA GLY A 152 23.89 -3.41 -8.39
C GLY A 152 23.30 -3.33 -6.99
N ARG A 153 21.99 -3.58 -6.83
CA ARG A 153 21.26 -3.50 -5.57
C ARG A 153 20.78 -4.87 -5.10
N GLU A 154 20.71 -5.04 -3.80
CA GLU A 154 19.98 -6.14 -3.19
C GLU A 154 18.47 -6.03 -3.46
N THR A 155 17.81 -7.18 -3.63
CA THR A 155 16.40 -7.24 -4.03
C THR A 155 15.45 -6.64 -2.99
N LEU A 156 15.65 -6.93 -1.69
CA LEU A 156 14.72 -6.47 -0.64
C LEU A 156 14.73 -4.93 -0.50
N PRO A 157 15.89 -4.27 -0.35
CA PRO A 157 15.96 -2.80 -0.38
C PRO A 157 15.39 -2.20 -1.67
N PHE A 158 15.66 -2.80 -2.83
CA PHE A 158 15.09 -2.34 -4.09
C PHE A 158 13.55 -2.38 -4.08
N LYS A 159 12.96 -3.47 -3.58
CA LYS A 159 11.50 -3.58 -3.42
C LYS A 159 10.91 -2.54 -2.47
N VAL A 160 11.62 -2.19 -1.38
CA VAL A 160 11.22 -1.11 -0.47
C VAL A 160 11.12 0.21 -1.23
N ASP A 161 12.12 0.51 -2.06
CA ASP A 161 12.15 1.72 -2.86
C ASP A 161 11.02 1.75 -3.91
N ILE A 162 10.77 0.64 -4.62
CA ILE A 162 9.64 0.56 -5.58
C ILE A 162 8.29 0.74 -4.88
N ARG A 163 8.14 0.26 -3.63
CA ARG A 163 6.92 0.51 -2.83
C ARG A 163 6.68 1.99 -2.57
N LYS A 164 7.73 2.79 -2.37
CA LYS A 164 7.61 4.26 -2.20
C LYS A 164 7.10 4.93 -3.48
N LEU A 165 7.60 4.53 -4.65
CA LEU A 165 7.11 5.04 -5.95
C LEU A 165 5.65 4.64 -6.20
N LYS A 166 5.28 3.41 -5.82
CA LYS A 166 3.89 2.93 -5.90
C LYS A 166 2.95 3.72 -5.00
N ALA A 167 3.41 4.12 -3.81
CA ALA A 167 2.62 4.95 -2.89
C ALA A 167 2.31 6.34 -3.47
N LEU A 168 3.17 6.86 -4.35
CA LEU A 168 2.94 8.09 -5.12
C LEU A 168 2.08 7.87 -6.37
N GLY A 169 1.63 6.65 -6.60
CA GLY A 169 0.87 6.26 -7.78
C GLY A 169 1.67 6.33 -9.07
N LEU A 170 3.00 6.17 -9.04
CA LEU A 170 3.84 6.23 -10.23
C LEU A 170 4.09 4.85 -10.86
N THR A 171 4.02 3.77 -10.07
CA THR A 171 4.26 2.39 -10.53
C THR A 171 3.13 1.45 -10.18
N GLU A 172 3.04 0.34 -10.91
CA GLU A 172 2.12 -0.78 -10.69
C GLU A 172 2.88 -2.07 -10.42
N SER A 173 2.43 -2.83 -9.43
CA SER A 173 2.92 -4.20 -9.21
C SER A 173 2.05 -5.17 -10.00
N LEU A 174 2.68 -6.04 -10.77
CA LEU A 174 2.02 -7.08 -11.54
C LEU A 174 2.22 -8.44 -10.84
N THR A 175 1.63 -9.49 -11.41
CA THR A 175 1.95 -10.87 -11.01
C THR A 175 3.45 -11.14 -11.15
N VAL A 176 4.07 -10.58 -12.20
CA VAL A 176 5.51 -10.62 -12.43
C VAL A 176 6.01 -9.21 -12.67
N GLY A 177 6.88 -8.72 -11.78
CA GLY A 177 7.57 -7.45 -11.97
C GLY A 177 6.71 -6.21 -11.78
N TYR A 178 7.13 -5.14 -12.47
CA TYR A 178 6.56 -3.80 -12.34
C TYR A 178 6.33 -3.17 -13.71
N ARG A 179 5.43 -2.19 -13.77
CA ARG A 179 5.34 -1.24 -14.88
C ARG A 179 5.09 0.17 -14.36
N LEU A 180 5.33 1.18 -15.19
CA LEU A 180 4.85 2.52 -14.90
C LEU A 180 3.32 2.55 -15.00
N SER A 181 2.70 3.32 -14.11
CA SER A 181 1.28 3.67 -14.22
C SER A 181 1.07 4.75 -15.29
N PRO A 182 -0.17 5.01 -15.75
CA PRO A 182 -0.49 6.18 -16.57
C PRO A 182 0.08 7.49 -16.02
N ARG A 183 -0.11 7.76 -14.71
CA ARG A 183 0.48 8.91 -14.02
C ARG A 183 2.01 8.93 -14.11
N GLY A 184 2.65 7.79 -13.87
CA GLY A 184 4.11 7.64 -13.89
C GLY A 184 4.71 7.94 -15.27
N MET A 185 4.07 7.44 -16.33
CA MET A 185 4.43 7.73 -17.72
C MET A 185 4.30 9.22 -18.03
N ALA A 186 3.17 9.83 -17.67
CA ALA A 186 2.92 11.27 -17.88
C ALA A 186 3.95 12.14 -17.14
N TYR A 187 4.24 11.81 -15.88
CA TYR A 187 5.26 12.50 -15.09
C TYR A 187 6.64 12.39 -15.74
N LEU A 188 7.03 11.19 -16.16
CA LEU A 188 8.36 10.97 -16.74
C LEU A 188 8.52 11.70 -18.08
N ALA A 189 7.48 11.72 -18.91
CA ALA A 189 7.45 12.50 -20.15
C ALA A 189 7.58 14.01 -19.89
N ALA A 190 6.82 14.54 -18.93
CA ALA A 190 6.89 15.96 -18.55
C ALA A 190 8.27 16.33 -18.00
N ALA A 191 8.84 15.49 -17.13
CA ALA A 191 10.16 15.72 -16.54
C ALA A 191 11.29 15.67 -17.59
N LYS A 192 11.17 14.82 -18.62
CA LYS A 192 12.10 14.80 -19.77
C LYS A 192 11.96 16.08 -20.62
N GLY A 193 10.74 16.58 -20.82
CA GLY A 193 10.47 17.82 -21.56
C GLY A 193 10.92 19.11 -20.85
N GLN A 194 10.85 19.18 -19.51
CA GLN A 194 11.28 20.33 -18.72
C GLN A 194 12.80 20.57 -18.71
N ARG A 195 13.60 19.54 -19.04
CA ARG A 195 15.06 19.72 -19.24
C ARG A 195 15.42 20.62 -20.44
N GLY A 196 14.44 21.07 -21.23
CA GLY A 196 14.64 21.92 -22.41
C GLY A 196 13.82 23.23 -22.50
N ARG A 197 12.98 23.59 -21.53
CA ARG A 197 12.19 24.85 -21.56
C ARG A 197 11.76 25.34 -20.16
N PRO A 198 11.76 26.66 -19.88
CA PRO A 198 11.17 27.20 -18.65
C PRO A 198 9.64 27.08 -18.70
N VAL A 199 9.03 26.67 -17.60
CA VAL A 199 7.59 26.44 -17.47
C VAL A 199 6.88 27.75 -17.06
N VAL A 200 5.86 28.15 -17.83
CA VAL A 200 4.86 29.15 -17.43
C VAL A 200 3.48 28.54 -17.62
N GLY A 201 2.66 28.55 -16.57
CA GLY A 201 1.26 28.13 -16.61
C GLY A 201 0.71 27.81 -15.22
N ASN A 202 0.21 28.83 -14.52
CA ASN A 202 -0.45 28.72 -13.22
C ASN A 202 -1.91 28.27 -13.43
N ARG A 203 -2.45 27.34 -12.64
CA ARG A 203 -3.90 27.06 -12.62
C ARG A 203 -4.67 28.29 -12.08
N ILE A 204 -5.83 28.57 -12.68
CA ILE A 204 -6.90 29.29 -11.98
C ILE A 204 -7.56 28.27 -11.04
N ALA A 205 -7.59 28.57 -9.75
CA ALA A 205 -7.94 27.62 -8.69
C ALA A 205 -9.44 27.29 -8.65
N GLU A 206 -9.78 26.00 -8.66
CA GLU A 206 -10.99 25.49 -8.01
C GLU A 206 -10.64 24.96 -6.61
N PRO A 207 -11.55 25.10 -5.62
CA PRO A 207 -11.23 24.81 -4.23
C PRO A 207 -11.11 23.30 -4.01
N LYS A 208 -9.91 22.84 -3.62
CA LYS A 208 -9.67 21.47 -3.17
C LYS A 208 -10.35 21.25 -1.81
N LEU A 209 -11.14 20.18 -1.69
CA LEU A 209 -11.52 19.57 -0.42
C LEU A 209 -10.26 19.30 0.41
N PRO A 210 -10.28 19.54 1.73
CA PRO A 210 -9.09 19.42 2.57
C PRO A 210 -8.60 17.98 2.61
N LEU A 211 -7.37 17.77 2.13
CA LEU A 211 -6.63 16.51 2.27
C LEU A 211 -6.13 16.45 3.72
N LEU A 212 -6.64 15.49 4.50
CA LEU A 212 -6.17 15.25 5.87
C LEU A 212 -4.66 14.96 5.85
N GLU A 213 -3.90 15.81 6.55
CA GLU A 213 -2.50 15.57 6.85
C GLU A 213 -2.41 14.42 7.85
N SER A 214 -2.03 13.22 7.40
CA SER A 214 -1.57 12.17 8.31
C SER A 214 -0.09 11.90 8.07
N GLY A 215 0.76 12.70 8.73
CA GLY A 215 2.16 12.36 8.95
C GLY A 215 2.26 11.30 10.03
N GLN A 216 2.25 10.02 9.67
CA GLN A 216 2.68 8.91 10.53
C GLN A 216 3.32 7.81 9.65
N PRO A 217 4.45 7.22 10.07
CA PRO A 217 5.10 6.13 9.35
C PRO A 217 4.23 4.86 9.36
N ASP A 218 4.15 4.19 8.21
CA ASP A 218 3.41 2.96 7.95
C ASP A 218 4.02 1.82 8.79
N LEU A 219 3.30 1.33 9.81
CA LEU A 219 3.72 0.26 10.73
C LEU A 219 3.69 -1.14 10.10
N ALA A 220 3.84 -1.25 8.78
CA ALA A 220 3.84 -2.52 8.06
C ALA A 220 5.22 -3.21 7.98
N ASP A 221 6.28 -2.62 8.54
CA ASP A 221 7.67 -3.05 8.32
C ASP A 221 8.23 -4.10 9.33
N GLU A 222 7.40 -4.83 10.08
CA GLU A 222 7.89 -5.92 10.97
C GLU A 222 7.26 -7.32 10.76
N ALA A 223 6.75 -7.64 9.56
CA ALA A 223 6.11 -8.94 9.32
C ALA A 223 6.64 -9.73 8.10
N ASP A 224 7.90 -9.56 7.74
CA ASP A 224 8.53 -10.31 6.63
C ASP A 224 9.80 -11.06 7.04
N GLU A 225 9.79 -11.66 8.23
CA GLU A 225 10.84 -12.59 8.69
C GLU A 225 10.29 -13.94 9.21
N ALA A 226 9.11 -14.36 8.73
CA ALA A 226 8.49 -15.62 9.17
C ALA A 226 8.04 -16.58 8.03
N LEU A 227 8.49 -16.38 6.79
CA LEU A 227 8.13 -17.26 5.66
C LEU A 227 9.31 -17.84 4.89
N GLY A 228 10.50 -17.86 5.48
CA GLY A 228 11.66 -18.60 4.94
C GLY A 228 11.65 -20.05 5.42
N GLY A 229 10.92 -20.94 4.73
CA GLY A 229 10.93 -22.36 5.09
C GLY A 229 9.93 -23.24 4.35
N PHE A 230 9.92 -23.19 3.01
CA PHE A 230 9.32 -24.25 2.19
C PHE A 230 10.32 -24.64 1.10
N GLY A 231 11.26 -25.50 1.48
CA GLY A 231 11.92 -26.41 0.55
C GLY A 231 11.33 -27.79 0.80
N GLU A 232 10.80 -28.42 -0.24
CA GLU A 232 10.54 -29.85 -0.27
C GLU A 232 11.07 -30.42 -1.60
N PRO A 233 11.31 -31.74 -1.67
CA PRO A 233 11.38 -32.72 -0.58
C PRO A 233 12.82 -33.08 -0.17
#